data_AF-A0A7X3R616-F1
#
_entry.id   AF-A0A7X3R616-F1
#
_cell.length_a   1.000
_cell.length_b   1.000
_cell.length_c   1.000
_cell.angle_alpha   90.00
_cell.angle_beta   90.00
_cell.angle_gamma   90.00
#
_symmetry.space_group_name_H-M   'P 1'
#
loop_
_entity.id
_entity.type
_entity.pdbx_description
1 polymer ?
#
loop_
_entity_poly.entity_id
_entity_poly.type
_entity_poly.pdbx_seq_one_letter_code
_entity_poly.pdbx_strand_id
1 'polypeptide(L)' 'CATVPNVRIMEIDIDDVPWKDDLTGGPLEITNGELALPTAPGWGLDLDEDVARAHPWERGRGPGYRWARRGDEPR' A
#
# COMPACT_ATOMS: atom_id res chain seq x y z
N CYS A 1 13.21 -6.58 5.11
CA CYS A 1 14.49 -5.96 4.66
C CYS A 1 15.31 -5.41 5.83
N ALA A 2 14.69 -4.75 6.81
CA ALA A 2 15.37 -4.02 7.89
C ALA A 2 16.44 -4.81 8.67
N THR A 3 16.27 -6.12 8.82
CA THR A 3 17.19 -6.98 9.59
C THR A 3 18.31 -7.58 8.76
N VAL A 4 18.35 -7.34 7.45
CA VAL A 4 19.30 -7.95 6.52
C VAL A 4 20.37 -6.91 6.14
N PRO A 5 21.65 -7.08 6.54
CA PRO A 5 22.66 -6.02 6.47
C PRO A 5 23.10 -5.65 5.05
N ASN A 6 22.84 -6.53 4.08
CA ASN A 6 23.20 -6.36 2.67
C ASN A 6 22.02 -5.91 1.78
N VAL A 7 20.89 -5.52 2.36
CA VAL A 7 19.81 -4.84 1.62
C VAL A 7 20.01 -3.32 1.73
N ARG A 8 19.84 -2.62 0.61
CA ARG A 8 20.04 -1.15 0.50
C ARG A 8 18.82 -0.42 -0.07
N ILE A 9 17.98 -1.12 -0.82
CA ILE A 9 16.82 -0.55 -1.51
C ILE A 9 15.66 -1.51 -1.28
N MET A 10 14.47 -0.96 -1.04
CA MET A 10 13.23 -1.69 -0.96
C MET A 10 12.22 -1.04 -1.90
N GLU A 11 11.61 -1.85 -2.75
CA GLU A 11 10.52 -1.42 -3.60
C GLU A 11 9.26 -1.14 -2.77
N ILE A 12 8.53 -0.10 -3.17
CA ILE A 12 7.20 0.21 -2.69
C ILE A 12 6.32 0.46 -3.89
N ASP A 13 5.11 -0.13 -3.90
CA ASP A 13 4.10 0.21 -4.89
C ASP A 13 3.29 1.42 -4.40
N ILE A 14 3.46 2.53 -5.10
CA ILE A 14 2.72 3.79 -4.86
C ILE A 14 1.41 3.78 -5.63
N ASP A 15 1.38 3.14 -6.81
CA ASP A 15 0.24 3.14 -7.70
C ASP A 15 -0.62 1.91 -7.40
N ASP A 16 -1.47 2.01 -6.38
CA ASP A 16 -2.31 0.88 -5.92
C ASP A 16 -3.79 1.27 -5.79
N VAL A 17 -4.60 0.31 -5.35
CA VAL A 17 -6.03 0.41 -5.11
C VAL A 17 -6.37 1.57 -4.16
N PRO A 18 -7.54 2.21 -4.34
CA PRO A 18 -7.99 3.35 -3.55
C PRO A 18 -7.87 3.20 -2.03
N TRP A 19 -8.14 1.98 -1.56
CA TRP A 19 -8.44 1.58 -0.20
C TRP A 19 -7.28 0.87 0.50
N LYS A 20 -6.09 0.78 -0.12
CA LYS A 20 -4.93 0.06 0.45
C LYS A 20 -4.56 0.59 1.83
N ASP A 21 -4.46 1.90 1.96
CA ASP A 21 -4.00 2.51 3.21
C ASP A 21 -5.04 2.32 4.32
N ASP A 22 -6.33 2.29 3.99
CA ASP A 22 -7.41 2.00 4.94
C ASP A 22 -7.28 0.58 5.52
N LEU A 23 -6.83 -0.39 4.71
CA LEU A 23 -6.60 -1.77 5.16
C LEU A 23 -5.53 -1.87 6.25
N THR A 24 -4.54 -0.97 6.22
CA THR A 24 -3.35 -1.02 7.11
C THR A 24 -3.35 0.08 8.18
N GLY A 25 -4.44 0.84 8.34
CA GLY A 25 -4.55 1.90 9.33
C GLY A 25 -3.84 3.21 8.96
N GLY A 26 -3.49 3.40 7.69
CA GLY A 26 -2.89 4.62 7.16
C GLY A 26 -1.73 4.37 6.19
N PRO A 27 -1.22 5.45 5.57
CA PRO A 27 -0.06 5.40 4.69
C PRO A 27 1.23 5.15 5.47
N LEU A 28 2.24 4.63 4.76
CA LEU A 28 3.57 4.42 5.31
C LEU A 28 4.29 5.76 5.56
N GLU A 29 4.97 5.87 6.71
CA GLU A 29 5.80 7.05 7.03
C GLU A 29 7.19 6.93 6.39
N ILE A 30 7.45 7.75 5.37
CA ILE A 30 8.74 7.80 4.66
C ILE A 30 9.38 9.17 4.90
N THR A 31 10.58 9.18 5.48
CA THR A 31 11.37 10.40 5.73
C THR A 31 12.73 10.27 5.08
N ASN A 32 13.14 11.26 4.28
CA ASN A 32 14.44 11.27 3.57
C ASN A 32 14.73 10.02 2.72
N GLY A 33 13.69 9.42 2.14
CA GLY A 33 13.83 8.21 1.33
C GLY A 33 13.94 6.90 2.13
N GLU A 34 13.76 6.95 3.46
CA GLU A 34 13.78 5.79 4.34
C GLU A 34 12.39 5.55 4.95
N LEU A 35 11.97 4.29 5.00
CA LEU A 35 10.72 3.87 5.66
C LEU A 35 10.95 3.76 7.18
N ALA A 36 10.10 4.41 7.96
CA ALA A 36 10.06 4.22 9.42
C ALA A 36 9.62 2.79 9.77
N LEU A 37 10.36 2.11 10.65
CA LEU A 37 10.01 0.75 11.07
C LEU A 37 8.94 0.78 12.17
N PRO A 38 7.89 -0.05 12.06
CA PRO A 38 6.90 -0.13 13.12
C PRO A 38 7.50 -0.75 14.38
N THR A 39 7.00 -0.32 15.53
CA THR A 39 7.45 -0.79 16.85
C THR A 39 6.47 -1.75 17.52
N ALA A 40 5.26 -1.89 16.97
CA ALA A 40 4.28 -2.85 17.44
C ALA A 40 4.72 -4.30 17.12
N PRO A 41 4.24 -5.30 17.88
CA PRO A 41 4.59 -6.69 17.64
C PRO A 41 4.19 -7.22 16.27
N GLY A 42 4.83 -8.34 15.87
CA GLY A 42 4.48 -9.05 14.63
C GLY A 42 4.82 -8.23 13.39
N TRP A 43 3.81 -7.99 12.55
CA TRP A 43 3.95 -7.16 11.33
C TRP A 43 3.93 -5.67 11.60
N GLY A 44 3.65 -5.26 12.85
CA GLY A 44 3.61 -3.85 13.24
C GLY A 44 2.26 -3.15 13.04
N LEU A 45 1.23 -3.89 12.63
CA LEU A 45 -0.16 -3.44 12.50
C LEU A 45 -1.12 -4.64 12.50
N ASP A 46 -2.41 -4.35 12.69
CA ASP A 46 -3.51 -5.27 12.45
C ASP A 46 -4.24 -4.86 11.16
N LEU A 47 -4.74 -5.84 10.40
CA LEU A 47 -5.52 -5.57 9.19
C LEU A 47 -6.95 -5.20 9.54
N ASP A 48 -7.50 -4.19 8.89
CA ASP A 48 -8.93 -3.91 8.94
C ASP A 48 -9.69 -4.98 8.10
N GLU A 49 -10.24 -5.97 8.79
CA GLU A 49 -10.99 -7.04 8.14
C GLU A 49 -12.31 -6.57 7.49
N ASP A 50 -12.90 -5.46 7.96
CA ASP A 50 -14.11 -4.91 7.36
C ASP A 50 -13.78 -4.33 5.97
N VAL A 51 -12.66 -3.62 5.85
CA VAL A 51 -12.12 -3.15 4.56
C VAL A 51 -11.82 -4.34 3.63
N ALA A 52 -11.15 -5.38 4.14
CA ALA A 52 -10.87 -6.57 3.34
C ALA A 52 -12.14 -7.26 2.82
N ARG A 53 -13.15 -7.44 3.69
CA ARG A 53 -14.44 -8.07 3.33
C ARG A 53 -15.26 -7.22 2.36
N ALA A 54 -15.12 -5.90 2.39
CA ALA A 54 -15.77 -5.01 1.44
C ALA A 54 -15.16 -5.08 0.03
N HIS A 55 -13.95 -5.65 -0.13
CA HIS A 55 -13.20 -5.66 -1.38
C HIS A 55 -12.82 -7.08 -1.83
N PRO A 56 -13.78 -8.01 -1.94
CA PRO A 56 -13.49 -9.37 -2.38
C PRO A 56 -12.96 -9.37 -3.83
N TRP A 57 -12.03 -10.27 -4.11
CA TRP A 57 -11.57 -10.47 -5.48
C TRP A 57 -12.66 -11.18 -6.31
N GLU A 58 -12.90 -10.69 -7.52
CA GLU A 58 -13.85 -11.26 -8.46
C GLU A 58 -13.13 -11.83 -9.68
N ARG A 59 -13.64 -12.95 -10.20
CA ARG A 59 -13.04 -13.61 -11.37
C ARG A 59 -13.02 -12.66 -12.56
N GLY A 60 -11.84 -12.47 -13.15
CA GLY A 60 -11.66 -11.60 -14.32
C GLY A 60 -11.43 -10.13 -13.98
N ARG A 61 -11.40 -9.76 -12.69
CA ARG A 61 -11.03 -8.41 -12.26
C ARG A 61 -9.55 -8.17 -12.51
N GLY A 62 -9.26 -7.21 -13.38
CA GLY A 62 -7.91 -6.69 -13.61
C GLY A 62 -7.39 -5.87 -12.43
N PRO A 63 -6.14 -5.38 -12.50
CA PRO A 63 -5.54 -4.63 -11.40
C PRO A 63 -6.31 -3.32 -11.14
N GLY A 64 -6.57 -3.03 -9.87
CA GLY A 64 -7.45 -1.93 -9.44
C GLY A 64 -6.77 -0.56 -9.37
N TYR A 65 -5.80 -0.30 -10.26
CA TYR A 65 -5.00 0.92 -10.27
C TYR A 65 -5.85 2.19 -10.35
N ARG A 66 -5.42 3.22 -9.63
CA ARG A 66 -6.14 4.51 -9.46
C ARG A 66 -5.96 5.49 -10.63
N TRP A 67 -5.44 5.07 -11.79
CA TRP A 67 -5.43 5.94 -12.96
C TRP A 67 -6.85 6.02 -13.52
N ALA A 68 -7.66 6.96 -13.03
CA ALA A 68 -8.85 7.38 -13.77
C ALA A 68 -8.42 7.70 -15.22
N ARG A 69 -9.25 7.30 -16.19
CA ARG A 69 -9.07 7.57 -17.63
C ARG A 69 -8.37 8.93 -17.84
N ARG A 70 -7.16 8.92 -18.39
CA ARG A 70 -6.52 10.15 -18.87
C ARG A 70 -7.29 10.63 -20.10
N GLY A 71 -8.35 11.39 -19.83
CA GLY A 71 -9.32 11.86 -20.83
C GLY A 71 -10.10 13.10 -20.42
N ASP A 72 -9.87 13.69 -19.24
CA ASP A 72 -10.51 14.94 -18.82
C ASP A 72 -9.54 15.81 -17.98
N GLU A 73 -8.70 16.59 -18.67
CA GLU A 73 -8.50 18.04 -18.43
C GLU A 73 -7.72 18.63 -19.65
N PRO A 74 -8.16 19.77 -20.23
CA PRO A 74 -7.54 20.31 -21.44
C PRO A 74 -6.20 20.97 -21.10
N ARG A 75 -5.28 20.86 -22.07
CA ARG A 75 -3.90 21.37 -22.00
C ARG A 75 -3.78 22.81 -21.51
#